data_AF-A0A5J4LJQ9-F1
#
_entry.id   AF-A0A5J4LJQ9-F1
#
_cell.length_a   1.000
_cell.length_b   1.000
_cell.length_c   1.000
_cell.angle_alpha   90.00
_cell.angle_beta   90.00
_cell.angle_gamma   90.00
#
_symmetry.space_group_name_H-M   'P 1'
#
loop_
_entity.id
_entity.type
_entity.pdbx_description
1 polymer ?
#
loop_
_entity_poly.entity_id
_entity_poly.type
_entity_poly.pdbx_seq_one_letter_code
_entity_poly.pdbx_strand_id
1 'polypeptide(L)'
;MPHTRRDHSDYEALRPQVVALRRAGLSRRQIRDRLHVHNNDILNRLLDGAPAPDRPRHPNAKDDLRARARELRRQGRTYDEIQIELGCSKSSISLWVRDLPKPPPRTPEEASAIARRGWEATLKRREEERQRTKQAATSEIGTLTDRELFLIGVGLYWSEGSKSKPHRRSERAIFINSDPDMIRVYLAWLRLLGVAGERLRFYVHIHESADVAAAERFWADLTGVDPSSFGKTTLKKHNPKTVRKNVGEDYHGCLMIHVSQSAELYRRIEGWWYGIVLGAERSA
;
A
#
# COMPACT_ATOMS: atom_id res chain seq x y z
N MET A 1 6.94 -43.51 59.17
CA MET A 1 6.43 -44.76 58.54
C MET A 1 7.48 -45.23 57.54
N PRO A 2 8.08 -46.43 57.72
CA PRO A 2 9.25 -46.84 56.96
C PRO A 2 8.85 -47.25 55.53
N HIS A 3 9.51 -46.69 54.52
CA HIS A 3 9.44 -47.17 53.16
C HIS A 3 10.17 -48.51 53.05
N THR A 4 9.43 -49.62 53.09
CA THR A 4 9.94 -50.94 52.71
C THR A 4 10.32 -50.93 51.23
N ARG A 5 11.62 -50.78 50.94
CA ARG A 5 12.18 -51.11 49.62
C ARG A 5 12.04 -52.63 49.44
N ARG A 6 11.03 -53.06 48.70
CA ARG A 6 10.90 -54.43 48.22
C ARG A 6 12.10 -54.76 47.32
N ASP A 7 12.74 -55.89 47.57
CA ASP A 7 13.92 -56.35 46.85
C ASP A 7 13.54 -56.81 45.43
N HIS A 8 14.50 -56.93 44.52
CA HIS A 8 14.27 -57.39 43.14
C HIS A 8 13.62 -58.79 43.09
N SER A 9 13.92 -59.62 44.10
CA SER A 9 13.32 -60.92 44.38
C SER A 9 11.80 -60.86 44.63
N ASP A 10 11.34 -59.83 45.34
CA ASP A 10 9.92 -59.66 45.69
C ASP A 10 9.03 -59.37 44.48
N TYR A 11 9.59 -58.77 43.42
CA TYR A 11 8.85 -58.42 42.21
C TYR A 11 8.73 -59.58 41.22
N GLU A 12 9.72 -60.46 41.12
CA GLU A 12 9.63 -61.67 40.29
C GLU A 12 8.51 -62.60 40.78
N ALA A 13 8.25 -62.64 42.08
CA ALA A 13 7.11 -63.35 42.67
C ALA A 13 5.74 -62.81 42.18
N LEU A 14 5.67 -61.57 41.69
CA LEU A 14 4.46 -60.95 41.15
C LEU A 14 4.23 -61.27 39.66
N ARG A 15 5.21 -61.88 38.97
CA ARG A 15 5.11 -62.18 37.53
C ARG A 15 3.89 -63.02 37.16
N PRO A 16 3.54 -64.11 37.88
CA PRO A 16 2.34 -64.89 37.56
C PRO A 16 1.05 -64.07 37.65
N GLN A 17 0.96 -63.16 38.64
CA GLN A 17 -0.21 -62.28 38.81
C GLN A 17 -0.28 -61.21 37.71
N VAL A 18 0.86 -60.61 37.35
CA VAL A 18 0.96 -59.64 36.25
C VAL A 18 0.53 -60.26 34.92
N VAL A 19 1.02 -61.48 34.62
CA VAL A 19 0.66 -62.21 33.39
C VAL A 19 -0.81 -62.62 33.40
N ALA A 20 -1.35 -63.07 34.54
CA ALA A 20 -2.77 -63.41 34.68
C ALA A 20 -3.68 -62.19 34.45
N LEU A 21 -3.37 -61.04 35.06
CA LEU A 21 -4.12 -59.81 34.84
C LEU A 21 -4.01 -59.32 33.39
N ARG A 22 -2.85 -59.52 32.75
CA ARG A 22 -2.65 -59.19 31.34
C ARG A 22 -3.49 -60.07 30.42
N ARG A 23 -3.54 -61.37 30.67
CA ARG A 23 -4.41 -62.33 29.96
C ARG A 23 -5.89 -62.07 30.20
N ALA A 24 -6.24 -61.54 31.37
CA ALA A 24 -7.60 -61.09 31.69
C ALA A 24 -7.99 -59.75 31.02
N GLY A 25 -7.16 -59.20 30.14
CA GLY A 25 -7.52 -58.03 29.31
C GLY A 25 -7.10 -56.67 29.89
N LEU A 26 -6.48 -56.62 31.07
CA LEU A 26 -6.12 -55.35 31.70
C LEU A 26 -4.97 -54.64 30.97
N SER A 27 -5.07 -53.31 30.86
CA SER A 27 -3.97 -52.48 30.38
C SER A 27 -2.83 -52.43 31.38
N ARG A 28 -1.64 -52.13 30.85
CA ARG A 28 -0.44 -51.84 31.64
C ARG A 28 -0.71 -50.84 32.77
N ARG A 29 -1.49 -49.79 32.49
CA ARG A 29 -1.90 -48.80 33.49
C ARG A 29 -2.76 -49.42 34.60
N GLN A 30 -3.76 -50.22 34.26
CA GLN A 30 -4.61 -50.90 35.24
C GLN A 30 -3.83 -51.91 36.09
N ILE A 31 -2.89 -52.64 35.50
CA ILE A 31 -2.03 -53.60 36.22
C ILE A 31 -1.09 -52.85 37.18
N ARG A 32 -0.47 -51.76 36.71
CA ARG A 32 0.38 -50.86 37.51
C ARG A 32 -0.37 -50.34 38.73
N ASP A 33 -1.58 -49.83 38.51
CA ASP A 33 -2.39 -49.20 39.56
C ASP A 33 -2.95 -50.24 40.54
N ARG A 34 -3.24 -51.47 40.08
CA ARG A 34 -3.80 -52.56 40.91
C ARG A 34 -2.76 -53.32 41.74
N LEU A 35 -1.55 -53.48 41.23
CA LEU A 35 -0.46 -54.17 41.94
C LEU A 35 0.51 -53.20 42.62
N HIS A 36 0.27 -51.88 42.50
CA HIS A 36 1.12 -50.81 43.03
C HIS A 36 2.59 -50.88 42.58
N VAL A 37 2.84 -51.48 41.40
CA VAL A 37 4.18 -51.56 40.79
C VAL A 37 4.40 -50.31 39.94
N HIS A 38 4.74 -49.19 40.58
CA HIS A 38 4.88 -47.89 39.91
C HIS A 38 6.19 -47.72 39.12
N ASN A 39 7.10 -48.69 39.19
CA ASN A 39 8.30 -48.72 38.37
C ASN A 39 8.00 -49.34 36.99
N ASN A 40 8.09 -48.52 35.94
CA ASN A 40 7.76 -48.92 34.58
C ASN A 40 8.74 -49.96 33.99
N ASP A 41 10.00 -49.96 34.40
CA ASP A 41 11.02 -50.89 33.89
C ASP A 41 10.83 -52.29 34.47
N ILE A 42 10.48 -52.37 35.76
CA ILE A 42 10.10 -53.63 36.40
C ILE A 42 8.81 -54.18 35.78
N LEU A 43 7.79 -53.33 35.59
CA LEU A 43 6.54 -53.74 34.96
C LEU A 43 6.75 -54.20 33.50
N ASN A 44 7.68 -53.59 32.77
CA ASN A 44 8.09 -54.03 31.42
C ASN A 44 8.67 -55.45 31.46
N ARG A 45 9.62 -55.70 32.36
CA ARG A 45 10.28 -57.00 32.51
C ARG A 45 9.28 -58.10 32.91
N LEU A 46 8.37 -57.79 33.83
CA LEU A 46 7.33 -58.74 34.27
C LEU A 46 6.30 -59.06 33.17
N LEU A 47 6.07 -58.13 32.24
CA LEU A 47 5.17 -58.31 31.10
C LEU A 47 5.88 -58.84 29.85
N ASP A 48 7.18 -59.09 29.92
CA ASP A 48 7.96 -59.58 28.78
C ASP A 48 7.48 -60.97 28.36
N GLY A 49 7.19 -61.12 27.07
CA GLY A 49 6.57 -62.32 26.47
C GLY A 49 5.05 -62.50 26.71
N ALA A 50 4.37 -61.62 27.47
CA ALA A 50 2.93 -61.71 27.66
C ALA A 50 2.17 -61.07 26.46
N PRO A 51 1.14 -61.75 25.90
CA PRO A 51 0.39 -61.20 24.78
C PRO A 51 -0.31 -59.90 25.18
N ALA A 52 -0.29 -58.91 24.29
CA ALA A 52 -1.05 -57.69 24.49
C ALA A 52 -2.55 -58.02 24.53
N PRO A 53 -3.34 -57.39 25.41
CA PRO A 53 -4.78 -57.61 25.46
C PRO A 53 -5.38 -57.14 24.13
N ASP A 54 -6.29 -57.96 23.59
CA ASP A 54 -6.98 -57.68 22.36
C ASP A 54 -7.91 -56.48 22.59
N ARG A 55 -7.46 -55.30 22.17
CA ARG A 55 -8.24 -54.07 22.24
C ARG A 55 -8.68 -53.72 20.83
N PRO A 56 -9.97 -53.48 20.58
CA PRO A 56 -10.38 -52.87 19.33
C PRO A 56 -9.65 -51.54 19.20
N ARG A 57 -8.88 -51.37 18.12
CA ARG A 57 -8.31 -50.06 17.77
C ARG A 57 -9.47 -49.09 17.67
N HIS A 58 -9.43 -48.00 18.44
CA HIS A 58 -10.44 -46.95 18.30
C HIS A 58 -10.49 -46.54 16.82
N PRO A 59 -11.68 -46.49 16.18
CA PRO A 59 -11.80 -45.92 14.86
C PRO A 59 -11.26 -44.48 14.95
N ASN A 60 -10.27 -44.12 14.12
CA ASN A 60 -9.72 -42.78 14.23
C ASN A 60 -10.82 -41.83 13.78
N ALA A 61 -11.24 -40.92 14.67
CA ALA A 61 -12.33 -39.97 14.46
C ALA A 61 -12.17 -39.02 13.25
N LYS A 62 -11.11 -39.17 12.45
CA LYS A 62 -10.79 -38.36 11.27
C LYS A 62 -10.46 -39.20 10.04
N ASP A 63 -10.75 -40.51 10.04
CA ASP A 63 -10.45 -41.37 8.89
C ASP A 63 -11.21 -40.92 7.63
N ASP A 64 -12.46 -40.47 7.77
CA ASP A 64 -13.26 -39.94 6.65
C ASP A 64 -12.69 -38.63 6.11
N LEU A 65 -12.29 -37.72 7.01
CA LEU A 65 -11.65 -36.44 6.64
C LEU A 65 -10.29 -36.67 5.98
N ARG A 66 -9.54 -37.67 6.45
CA ARG A 66 -8.27 -38.08 5.85
C ARG A 66 -8.48 -38.66 4.45
N ALA A 67 -9.47 -39.55 4.29
CA ALA A 67 -9.81 -40.12 3.00
C ALA A 67 -10.21 -39.02 2.00
N ARG A 68 -11.05 -38.08 2.44
CA ARG A 68 -11.48 -36.94 1.62
C ARG A 68 -10.32 -36.00 1.28
N ALA A 69 -9.44 -35.68 2.22
CA ALA A 69 -8.26 -34.85 1.98
C ALA A 69 -7.33 -35.48 0.93
N ARG A 70 -7.15 -36.80 0.97
CA ARG A 70 -6.33 -37.53 -0.01
C ARG A 70 -6.99 -37.52 -1.39
N GLU A 71 -8.30 -37.65 -1.48
CA GLU A 71 -9.02 -37.56 -2.74
C GLU A 71 -8.85 -36.18 -3.39
N LEU A 72 -9.10 -35.11 -2.63
CA LEU A 72 -8.89 -33.74 -3.10
C LEU A 72 -7.45 -33.49 -3.54
N ARG A 73 -6.47 -34.09 -2.84
CA ARG A 73 -5.07 -33.96 -3.22
C ARG A 73 -4.76 -34.64 -4.55
N ARG A 74 -5.33 -35.83 -4.82
CA ARG A 74 -5.18 -36.52 -6.11
C ARG A 74 -5.79 -35.73 -7.27
N GLN A 75 -6.86 -34.99 -7.00
CA GLN A 75 -7.48 -34.06 -7.95
C GLN A 75 -6.68 -32.78 -8.18
N GLY A 76 -5.50 -32.63 -7.55
CA GLY A 76 -4.63 -31.48 -7.75
C GLY A 76 -4.91 -30.28 -6.83
N ARG A 77 -5.67 -30.45 -5.73
CA ARG A 77 -5.91 -29.35 -4.78
C ARG A 77 -4.69 -29.05 -3.91
N THR A 78 -4.47 -27.77 -3.63
CA THR A 78 -3.46 -27.27 -2.69
C THR A 78 -3.89 -27.46 -1.24
N TYR A 79 -2.95 -27.34 -0.29
CA TYR A 79 -3.28 -27.48 1.14
C TYR A 79 -4.27 -26.42 1.62
N ASP A 80 -4.21 -25.22 1.04
CA ASP A 80 -5.11 -24.12 1.38
C ASP A 80 -6.54 -24.39 0.89
N GLU A 81 -6.69 -24.94 -0.32
CA GLU A 81 -8.01 -25.34 -0.84
C GLU A 81 -8.62 -26.49 -0.03
N ILE A 82 -7.82 -27.51 0.32
CA ILE A 82 -8.27 -28.62 1.17
C ILE A 82 -8.66 -28.11 2.57
N GLN A 83 -7.95 -27.12 3.10
CA GLN A 83 -8.29 -26.49 4.37
C GLN A 83 -9.63 -25.74 4.29
N ILE A 84 -9.85 -24.96 3.23
CA ILE A 84 -11.11 -24.23 3.02
C ILE A 84 -12.28 -25.22 2.90
N GLU A 85 -12.08 -26.34 2.18
CA GLU A 85 -13.15 -27.32 1.96
C GLU A 85 -13.46 -28.17 3.21
N LEU A 86 -12.44 -28.61 3.95
CA LEU A 86 -12.62 -29.56 5.07
C LEU A 86 -12.60 -28.92 6.46
N GLY A 87 -12.28 -27.62 6.56
CA GLY A 87 -12.18 -26.90 7.85
C GLY A 87 -11.08 -27.43 8.79
N CYS A 88 -10.21 -28.33 8.32
CA CYS A 88 -9.14 -28.94 9.11
C CYS A 88 -7.88 -28.06 9.15
N SER A 89 -7.07 -28.19 10.21
CA SER A 89 -5.79 -27.46 10.27
C SER A 89 -4.82 -27.89 9.16
N LYS A 90 -4.00 -26.96 8.66
CA LYS A 90 -2.94 -27.28 7.68
C LYS A 90 -2.00 -28.37 8.17
N SER A 91 -1.70 -28.40 9.46
CA SER A 91 -0.86 -29.42 10.08
C SER A 91 -1.47 -30.83 9.95
N SER A 92 -2.78 -30.97 10.15
CA SER A 92 -3.49 -32.24 9.98
C SER A 92 -3.49 -32.68 8.51
N ILE A 93 -3.81 -31.76 7.60
CA ILE A 93 -3.85 -32.02 6.16
C ILE A 93 -2.46 -32.44 5.65
N SER A 94 -1.41 -31.71 6.04
CA SER A 94 -0.02 -32.03 5.67
C SER A 94 0.37 -33.45 6.08
N LEU A 95 0.05 -33.86 7.32
CA LEU A 95 0.33 -35.22 7.78
C LEU A 95 -0.40 -36.30 6.94
N TRP A 96 -1.58 -35.99 6.42
CA TRP A 96 -2.40 -36.94 5.66
C TRP A 96 -2.02 -37.07 4.20
N VAL A 97 -1.45 -36.03 3.58
CA VAL A 97 -1.30 -35.96 2.11
C VAL A 97 0.12 -35.65 1.63
N ARG A 98 1.10 -35.45 2.53
CA ARG A 98 2.50 -35.13 2.17
C ARG A 98 3.18 -36.19 1.30
N ASP A 99 2.70 -37.43 1.33
CA ASP A 99 3.18 -38.54 0.50
C ASP A 99 2.59 -38.54 -0.91
N LEU A 100 1.57 -37.71 -1.19
CA LEU A 100 0.94 -37.59 -2.50
C LEU A 100 1.62 -36.51 -3.34
N PRO A 101 1.58 -36.62 -4.68
CA PRO A 101 2.20 -35.66 -5.57
C PRO A 101 1.72 -34.23 -5.30
N LYS A 102 2.66 -33.28 -5.43
CA LYS A 102 2.32 -31.87 -5.35
C LYS A 102 1.58 -31.49 -6.63
N PRO A 103 0.46 -30.73 -6.55
CA PRO A 103 -0.18 -30.22 -7.73
C PRO A 103 0.80 -29.32 -8.50
N PRO A 104 0.61 -29.20 -9.83
CA PRO A 104 1.43 -28.34 -10.63
C PRO A 104 1.43 -26.91 -10.04
N PRO A 105 2.56 -26.20 -10.11
CA PRO A 105 2.57 -24.79 -9.73
C PRO A 105 1.54 -24.05 -10.58
N ARG A 106 0.87 -23.06 -9.97
CA ARG A 106 -0.05 -22.17 -10.67
C ARG A 106 0.64 -21.56 -11.89
N THR A 107 -0.12 -21.34 -12.96
CA THR A 107 0.42 -20.60 -14.10
C THR A 107 0.70 -19.15 -13.67
N PRO A 108 1.64 -18.46 -14.36
CA PRO A 108 1.86 -17.02 -14.12
C PRO A 108 0.58 -16.19 -14.25
N GLU A 109 -0.34 -16.57 -15.14
CA GLU A 109 -1.63 -15.91 -15.34
C GLU A 109 -2.57 -16.05 -14.14
N GLU A 110 -2.68 -17.25 -13.58
CA GLU A 110 -3.49 -17.53 -12.38
C GLU A 110 -2.93 -16.79 -11.16
N ALA A 111 -1.60 -16.81 -10.98
CA ALA A 111 -0.94 -16.08 -9.91
C ALA A 111 -1.16 -14.56 -10.05
N SER A 112 -1.04 -14.04 -11.27
CA SER A 112 -1.30 -12.63 -11.59
C SER A 112 -2.75 -12.23 -11.37
N ALA A 113 -3.72 -13.08 -11.73
CA ALA A 113 -5.15 -12.79 -11.52
C ALA A 113 -5.52 -12.72 -10.03
N ILE A 114 -4.94 -13.58 -9.19
CA ILE A 114 -5.15 -13.55 -7.74
C ILE A 114 -4.47 -12.33 -7.13
N ALA A 115 -3.23 -12.02 -7.54
CA ALA A 115 -2.51 -10.84 -7.11
C ALA A 115 -3.26 -9.55 -7.49
N ARG A 116 -3.78 -9.44 -8.72
CA ARG A 116 -4.59 -8.32 -9.18
C ARG A 116 -5.84 -8.10 -8.33
N ARG A 117 -6.60 -9.17 -8.02
CA ARG A 117 -7.81 -9.07 -7.18
C ARG A 117 -7.50 -8.61 -5.74
N GLY A 118 -6.43 -9.10 -5.13
CA GLY A 118 -5.99 -8.61 -3.80
C GLY A 118 -5.43 -7.19 -3.84
N TRP A 119 -4.83 -6.81 -4.97
CA TRP A 119 -4.27 -5.49 -5.20
C TRP A 119 -5.35 -4.43 -5.44
N GLU A 120 -6.44 -4.75 -6.14
CA GLU A 120 -7.55 -3.83 -6.40
C GLU A 120 -8.19 -3.30 -5.12
N ALA A 121 -8.51 -4.17 -4.16
CA ALA A 121 -9.04 -3.74 -2.86
C ALA A 121 -8.04 -2.86 -2.10
N THR A 122 -6.75 -3.17 -2.19
CA THR A 122 -5.68 -2.39 -1.57
C THR A 122 -5.53 -1.02 -2.25
N LEU A 123 -5.58 -0.96 -3.58
CA LEU A 123 -5.52 0.28 -4.35
C LEU A 123 -6.73 1.15 -4.06
N LYS A 124 -7.93 0.57 -4.00
CA LYS A 124 -9.16 1.30 -3.67
C LYS A 124 -9.05 1.93 -2.28
N ARG A 125 -8.64 1.16 -1.26
CA ARG A 125 -8.45 1.70 0.10
C ARG A 125 -7.41 2.83 0.13
N ARG A 126 -6.28 2.66 -0.56
CA ARG A 126 -5.23 3.69 -0.65
C ARG A 126 -5.71 4.95 -1.35
N GLU A 127 -6.50 4.81 -2.40
CA GLU A 127 -7.10 5.92 -3.13
C GLU A 127 -8.13 6.65 -2.25
N GLU A 128 -8.98 5.93 -1.53
CA GLU A 128 -9.91 6.50 -0.54
C GLU A 128 -9.17 7.26 0.57
N GLU A 129 -8.12 6.67 1.16
CA GLU A 129 -7.25 7.33 2.13
C GLU A 129 -6.60 8.60 1.55
N ARG A 130 -6.09 8.52 0.31
CA ARG A 130 -5.49 9.66 -0.39
C ARG A 130 -6.50 10.79 -0.58
N GLN A 131 -7.71 10.48 -1.01
CA GLN A 131 -8.76 11.48 -1.23
C GLN A 131 -9.22 12.10 0.08
N ARG A 132 -9.39 11.29 1.14
CA ARG A 132 -9.76 11.78 2.47
C ARG A 132 -8.71 12.74 3.02
N THR A 133 -7.43 12.40 2.94
CA THR A 133 -6.33 13.28 3.39
C THR A 133 -6.33 14.59 2.61
N LYS A 134 -6.50 14.54 1.28
CA LYS A 134 -6.58 15.75 0.46
C LYS A 134 -7.76 16.63 0.86
N GLN A 135 -8.96 16.05 1.01
CA GLN A 135 -10.17 16.81 1.38
C GLN A 135 -10.07 17.45 2.76
N ALA A 136 -9.49 16.73 3.73
CA ALA A 136 -9.22 17.27 5.05
C ALA A 136 -8.28 18.48 4.98
N ALA A 137 -7.13 18.33 4.32
CA ALA A 137 -6.16 19.40 4.15
C ALA A 137 -6.72 20.60 3.36
N THR A 138 -7.55 20.37 2.34
CA THR A 138 -8.26 21.45 1.63
C THR A 138 -9.18 22.23 2.57
N SER A 139 -9.85 21.54 3.49
CA SER A 139 -10.78 22.18 4.44
C SER A 139 -10.06 22.99 5.53
N GLU A 140 -8.80 22.65 5.84
CA GLU A 140 -7.98 23.37 6.83
C GLU A 140 -7.63 24.81 6.40
N ILE A 141 -7.57 25.10 5.09
CA ILE A 141 -7.21 26.42 4.57
C ILE A 141 -8.31 27.46 4.80
N GLY A 142 -9.58 27.06 4.69
CA GLY A 142 -10.71 27.98 4.83
C GLY A 142 -10.72 29.10 3.76
N THR A 143 -11.15 30.31 4.16
CA THR A 143 -11.14 31.49 3.30
C THR A 143 -9.88 32.29 3.53
N LEU A 144 -9.14 32.58 2.46
CA LEU A 144 -7.95 33.41 2.54
C LEU A 144 -8.30 34.88 2.79
N THR A 145 -7.57 35.49 3.72
CA THR A 145 -7.52 36.94 3.87
C THR A 145 -6.68 37.58 2.75
N ASP A 146 -6.89 38.88 2.52
CA ASP A 146 -6.08 39.65 1.56
C ASP A 146 -4.58 39.56 1.89
N ARG A 147 -4.21 39.53 3.17
CA ARG A 147 -2.81 39.42 3.58
C ARG A 147 -2.21 38.05 3.22
N GLU A 148 -2.96 36.97 3.41
CA GLU A 148 -2.51 35.62 3.05
C GLU A 148 -2.38 35.47 1.54
N LEU A 149 -3.39 35.89 0.77
CA LEU A 149 -3.34 35.89 -0.68
C LEU A 149 -2.17 36.74 -1.20
N PHE A 150 -1.93 37.90 -0.58
CA PHE A 150 -0.78 38.75 -0.91
C PHE A 150 0.55 38.01 -0.74
N LEU A 151 0.78 37.37 0.41
CA LEU A 151 2.02 36.65 0.70
C LEU A 151 2.21 35.42 -0.19
N ILE A 152 1.13 34.65 -0.41
CA ILE A 152 1.12 33.50 -1.33
C ILE A 152 1.51 33.95 -2.73
N GLY A 153 0.91 35.03 -3.24
CA GLY A 153 1.23 35.53 -4.57
C GLY A 153 2.67 36.03 -4.73
N VAL A 154 3.25 36.64 -3.68
CA VAL A 154 4.68 37.00 -3.67
C VAL A 154 5.56 35.75 -3.77
N GLY A 155 5.29 34.71 -2.96
CA GLY A 155 6.04 33.45 -3.01
C GLY A 155 5.87 32.71 -4.35
N LEU A 156 4.66 32.72 -4.90
CA LEU A 156 4.32 32.14 -6.19
C LEU A 156 5.10 32.83 -7.31
N TYR A 157 5.10 34.17 -7.35
CA TYR A 157 5.90 34.90 -8.34
C TYR A 157 7.40 34.66 -8.13
N TRP A 158 7.90 34.61 -6.90
CA TRP A 158 9.34 34.44 -6.67
C TRP A 158 9.87 33.06 -7.07
N SER A 159 9.00 32.05 -7.06
CA SER A 159 9.32 30.67 -7.47
C SER A 159 9.23 30.48 -8.99
N GLU A 160 8.15 30.94 -9.63
CA GLU A 160 7.84 30.63 -11.04
C GLU A 160 7.94 31.85 -11.98
N GLY A 161 8.02 33.06 -11.43
CA GLY A 161 8.09 34.31 -12.19
C GLY A 161 9.48 34.60 -12.76
N SER A 162 9.52 35.44 -13.79
CA SER A 162 10.77 35.88 -14.40
C SER A 162 11.58 36.72 -13.42
N LYS A 163 12.91 36.53 -13.43
CA LYS A 163 13.86 37.28 -12.61
C LYS A 163 14.72 38.19 -13.50
N SER A 164 14.82 39.44 -13.11
CA SER A 164 15.79 40.39 -13.66
C SER A 164 17.20 39.93 -13.27
N LYS A 165 18.15 39.99 -14.21
CA LYS A 165 19.54 39.59 -13.96
C LYS A 165 20.43 40.83 -13.93
N PRO A 166 21.47 40.91 -13.06
CA PRO A 166 22.35 42.08 -13.00
C PRO A 166 22.98 42.47 -14.35
N HIS A 167 23.38 41.47 -15.14
CA HIS A 167 23.97 41.62 -16.47
C HIS A 167 22.94 41.80 -17.60
N ARG A 168 21.64 41.68 -17.30
CA ARG A 168 20.54 41.85 -18.25
C ARG A 168 19.29 42.28 -17.48
N ARG A 169 19.29 43.53 -17.04
CA ARG A 169 18.18 44.08 -16.26
C ARG A 169 16.92 44.08 -17.12
N SER A 170 15.93 43.31 -16.68
CA SER A 170 14.63 43.17 -17.33
C SER A 170 13.59 43.06 -16.22
N GLU A 171 13.09 44.21 -15.80
CA GLU A 171 12.11 44.38 -14.72
C GLU A 171 10.70 44.10 -15.26
N ARG A 172 10.52 42.92 -15.85
CA ARG A 172 9.25 42.50 -16.43
C ARG A 172 8.57 41.53 -15.47
N ALA A 173 7.29 41.76 -15.19
CA ALA A 173 6.47 40.84 -14.43
C ALA A 173 5.87 39.82 -15.40
N ILE A 174 6.57 38.69 -15.56
CA ILE A 174 6.15 37.56 -16.38
C ILE A 174 6.02 36.35 -15.47
N PHE A 175 4.88 35.69 -15.55
CA PHE A 175 4.60 34.44 -14.83
C PHE A 175 4.21 33.38 -15.85
N ILE A 176 4.74 32.17 -15.74
CA ILE A 176 4.38 31.08 -16.64
C ILE A 176 4.20 29.80 -15.85
N ASN A 177 3.08 29.11 -16.06
CA ASN A 177 2.84 27.82 -15.44
C ASN A 177 1.88 26.97 -16.29
N SER A 178 1.93 25.65 -16.12
CA SER A 178 1.01 24.70 -16.77
C SER A 178 -0.18 24.31 -15.89
N ASP A 179 -0.10 24.56 -14.58
CA ASP A 179 -1.15 24.27 -13.62
C ASP A 179 -2.26 25.34 -13.69
N PRO A 180 -3.49 24.96 -14.05
CA PRO A 180 -4.64 25.87 -14.09
C PRO A 180 -4.92 26.57 -12.77
N ASP A 181 -4.74 25.90 -11.63
CA ASP A 181 -5.07 26.43 -10.32
C ASP A 181 -4.01 27.46 -9.86
N MET A 182 -2.73 27.24 -10.19
CA MET A 182 -1.68 28.25 -9.98
C MET A 182 -1.96 29.53 -10.77
N ILE A 183 -2.44 29.39 -12.01
CA ILE A 183 -2.84 30.54 -12.85
C ILE A 183 -4.02 31.30 -12.21
N ARG A 184 -5.04 30.58 -11.72
CA ARG A 184 -6.20 31.20 -11.04
C ARG A 184 -5.79 32.00 -9.80
N VAL A 185 -4.92 31.42 -8.96
CA VAL A 185 -4.39 32.11 -7.76
C VAL A 185 -3.57 33.33 -8.15
N TYR A 186 -2.71 33.22 -9.16
CA TYR A 186 -1.91 34.35 -9.64
C TYR A 186 -2.77 35.50 -10.18
N LEU A 187 -3.83 35.20 -10.94
CA LEU A 187 -4.78 36.21 -11.42
C LEU A 187 -5.59 36.84 -10.28
N ALA A 188 -5.97 36.07 -9.25
CA ALA A 188 -6.61 36.62 -8.05
C ALA A 188 -5.68 37.59 -7.31
N TRP A 189 -4.40 37.24 -7.19
CA TRP A 189 -3.39 38.09 -6.58
C TRP A 189 -3.15 39.38 -7.38
N LEU A 190 -3.06 39.31 -8.72
CA LEU A 190 -2.95 40.52 -9.55
C LEU A 190 -4.16 41.45 -9.40
N ARG A 191 -5.38 40.89 -9.28
CA ARG A 191 -6.59 41.66 -8.97
C ARG A 191 -6.52 42.33 -7.60
N LEU A 192 -6.05 41.61 -6.57
CA LEU A 192 -5.81 42.17 -5.23
C LEU A 192 -4.82 43.35 -5.27
N LEU A 193 -3.79 43.28 -6.12
CA LEU A 193 -2.83 44.36 -6.32
C LEU A 193 -3.37 45.54 -7.16
N GLY A 194 -4.61 45.47 -7.65
CA GLY A 194 -5.23 46.48 -8.50
C GLY A 194 -4.67 46.53 -9.92
N VAL A 195 -4.10 45.43 -10.41
CA VAL A 195 -3.63 45.36 -11.81
C VAL A 195 -4.83 45.23 -12.75
N ALA A 196 -5.04 46.26 -13.56
CA ALA A 196 -6.13 46.31 -14.54
C ALA A 196 -5.97 45.22 -15.62
N GLY A 197 -7.10 44.63 -16.05
CA GLY A 197 -7.12 43.52 -17.00
C GLY A 197 -6.50 43.87 -18.36
N GLU A 198 -6.61 45.12 -18.78
CA GLU A 198 -6.05 45.65 -20.04
C GLU A 198 -4.52 45.64 -20.05
N ARG A 199 -3.89 45.59 -18.87
CA ARG A 199 -2.44 45.44 -18.72
C ARG A 199 -1.98 44.00 -18.86
N LEU A 200 -2.89 43.02 -18.79
CA LEU A 200 -2.55 41.61 -18.90
C LEU A 200 -2.45 41.20 -20.37
N ARG A 201 -1.41 40.44 -20.69
CA ARG A 201 -1.20 39.82 -21.99
C ARG A 201 -0.93 38.33 -21.78
N PHE A 202 -1.63 37.51 -22.54
CA PHE A 202 -1.58 36.05 -22.42
C PHE A 202 -0.88 35.44 -23.63
N TYR A 203 -0.03 34.45 -23.40
CA TYR A 203 0.64 33.71 -24.47
C TYR A 203 0.66 32.22 -24.12
N VAL A 204 0.28 31.37 -25.06
CA VAL A 204 0.39 29.93 -24.89
C VAL A 204 1.81 29.47 -25.27
N HIS A 205 2.41 28.64 -24.42
CA HIS A 205 3.66 27.95 -24.70
C HIS A 205 3.38 26.44 -24.75
N ILE A 206 3.38 25.89 -25.95
CA ILE A 206 2.95 24.50 -26.17
C ILE A 206 3.90 23.77 -27.11
N HIS A 207 3.95 22.44 -26.99
CA HIS A 207 4.73 21.62 -27.91
C HIS A 207 4.10 21.61 -29.31
N GLU A 208 4.93 21.58 -30.35
CA GLU A 208 4.47 21.66 -31.76
C GLU A 208 3.57 20.49 -32.20
N SER A 209 3.65 19.36 -31.50
CA SER A 209 2.83 18.18 -31.76
C SER A 209 1.46 18.19 -31.09
N ALA A 210 1.11 19.24 -30.35
CA ALA A 210 -0.14 19.34 -29.59
C ALA A 210 -1.14 20.27 -30.29
N ASP A 211 -2.41 20.16 -29.92
CA ASP A 211 -3.48 21.00 -30.45
C ASP A 211 -3.42 22.41 -29.83
N VAL A 212 -2.88 23.36 -30.61
CA VAL A 212 -2.77 24.77 -30.24
C VAL A 212 -4.14 25.40 -30.02
N ALA A 213 -5.11 25.11 -30.89
CA ALA A 213 -6.41 25.74 -30.85
C ALA A 213 -7.22 25.26 -29.63
N ALA A 214 -7.11 23.97 -29.28
CA ALA A 214 -7.70 23.45 -28.05
C ALA A 214 -7.08 24.08 -26.80
N ALA A 215 -5.75 24.26 -26.79
CA ALA A 215 -5.05 24.91 -25.69
C ALA A 215 -5.43 26.39 -25.51
N GLU A 216 -5.50 27.15 -26.61
CA GLU A 216 -5.92 28.56 -26.58
C GLU A 216 -7.36 28.69 -26.05
N ARG A 217 -8.29 27.83 -26.50
CA ARG A 217 -9.67 27.79 -25.97
C ARG A 217 -9.70 27.46 -24.47
N PHE A 218 -8.98 26.42 -24.06
CA PHE A 218 -8.89 26.03 -22.65
C PHE A 218 -8.43 27.19 -21.76
N TRP A 219 -7.35 27.88 -22.15
CA TRP A 219 -6.84 29.00 -21.37
C TRP A 219 -7.73 30.24 -21.45
N ALA A 220 -8.38 30.49 -22.58
CA ALA A 220 -9.37 31.54 -22.73
C ALA A 220 -10.55 31.34 -21.77
N ASP A 221 -11.11 30.14 -21.72
CA ASP A 221 -12.19 29.78 -20.79
C ASP A 221 -11.79 29.95 -19.33
N LEU A 222 -10.55 29.58 -18.98
CA LEU A 222 -10.03 29.74 -17.62
C LEU A 222 -9.85 31.21 -17.22
N THR A 223 -9.35 32.03 -18.14
CA THR A 223 -8.99 33.43 -17.88
C THR A 223 -10.15 34.39 -18.10
N GLY A 224 -11.20 33.97 -18.80
CA GLY A 224 -12.36 34.78 -19.15
C GLY A 224 -12.09 35.81 -20.25
N VAL A 225 -11.07 35.59 -21.09
CA VAL A 225 -10.72 36.50 -22.20
C VAL A 225 -10.94 35.80 -23.54
N ASP A 226 -11.21 36.58 -24.58
CA ASP A 226 -11.39 36.03 -25.93
C ASP A 226 -10.08 35.41 -26.45
N PRO A 227 -10.09 34.21 -27.07
CA PRO A 227 -8.89 33.59 -27.63
C PRO A 227 -8.11 34.50 -28.60
N SER A 228 -8.79 35.37 -29.35
CA SER A 228 -8.13 36.33 -30.27
C SER A 228 -7.31 37.41 -29.57
N SER A 229 -7.50 37.60 -28.26
CA SER A 229 -6.72 38.54 -27.44
C SER A 229 -5.36 37.98 -27.02
N PHE A 230 -5.12 36.68 -27.23
CA PHE A 230 -3.85 36.05 -26.94
C PHE A 230 -2.78 36.54 -27.92
N GLY A 231 -1.58 36.75 -27.38
CA GLY A 231 -0.41 36.99 -28.22
C GLY A 231 0.05 35.71 -28.92
N LYS A 232 1.03 35.85 -29.81
CA LYS A 232 1.54 34.74 -30.63
C LYS A 232 1.96 33.54 -29.77
N THR A 233 1.33 32.40 -30.03
CA THR A 233 1.68 31.11 -29.41
C THR A 233 3.12 30.70 -29.72
N THR A 234 3.83 30.27 -28.68
CA THR A 234 5.20 29.78 -28.76
C THR A 234 5.23 28.26 -28.88
N LEU A 235 5.72 27.76 -30.01
CA LEU A 235 5.88 26.33 -30.26
C LEU A 235 7.24 25.83 -29.79
N LYS A 236 7.24 24.89 -28.85
CA LYS A 236 8.43 24.17 -28.40
C LYS A 236 8.64 22.95 -29.30
N LYS A 237 9.81 22.88 -29.93
CA LYS A 237 10.19 21.79 -30.84
C LYS A 237 10.43 20.48 -30.08
N HIS A 238 10.18 19.37 -30.77
CA HIS A 238 10.43 18.05 -30.22
C HIS A 238 11.92 17.77 -29.99
N ASN A 239 12.23 17.21 -28.82
CA ASN A 239 13.53 16.60 -28.55
C ASN A 239 13.36 15.07 -28.50
N PRO A 240 13.82 14.33 -29.53
CA PRO A 240 13.61 12.90 -29.65
C PRO A 240 14.32 12.06 -28.56
N LYS A 241 15.22 12.68 -27.77
CA LYS A 241 15.89 12.02 -26.64
C LYS A 241 15.03 11.95 -25.37
N THR A 242 13.90 12.66 -25.32
CA THR A 242 13.05 12.74 -24.12
C THR A 242 11.74 12.01 -24.32
N VAL A 243 11.48 10.98 -23.50
CA VAL A 243 10.18 10.33 -23.44
C VAL A 243 9.26 11.18 -22.57
N ARG A 244 8.35 11.89 -23.23
CA ARG A 244 7.40 12.78 -22.58
C ARG A 244 6.16 12.01 -22.13
N LYS A 245 5.78 12.17 -20.86
CA LYS A 245 4.59 11.51 -20.28
C LYS A 245 3.31 12.35 -20.33
N ASN A 246 3.44 13.68 -20.39
CA ASN A 246 2.30 14.59 -20.52
C ASN A 246 1.89 14.67 -21.99
N VAL A 247 1.42 13.59 -22.58
CA VAL A 247 0.98 13.53 -23.98
C VAL A 247 -0.47 13.04 -23.99
N GLY A 248 -1.35 13.75 -24.69
CA GLY A 248 -2.78 13.45 -24.67
C GLY A 248 -3.65 14.70 -24.87
N GLU A 249 -4.96 14.48 -24.93
CA GLU A 249 -5.96 15.53 -25.18
C GLU A 249 -6.03 16.57 -24.05
N ASP A 250 -5.73 16.17 -22.81
CA ASP A 250 -5.72 17.05 -21.63
C ASP A 250 -4.45 17.94 -21.53
N TYR A 251 -3.53 17.85 -22.50
CA TYR A 251 -2.34 18.68 -22.50
C TYR A 251 -2.57 20.02 -23.22
N HIS A 252 -2.63 21.10 -22.44
CA HIS A 252 -2.85 22.46 -22.95
C HIS A 252 -1.61 23.37 -22.89
N GLY A 253 -0.42 22.83 -22.65
CA GLY A 253 0.80 23.65 -22.55
C GLY A 253 0.91 24.43 -21.25
N CYS A 254 1.71 25.51 -21.29
CA CYS A 254 1.81 26.48 -20.22
C CYS A 254 1.19 27.80 -20.66
N LEU A 255 0.51 28.50 -19.75
CA LEU A 255 0.09 29.87 -19.97
C LEU A 255 1.13 30.82 -19.40
N MET A 256 1.59 31.75 -20.24
CA MET A 256 2.38 32.90 -19.81
C MET A 256 1.47 34.11 -19.65
N ILE A 257 1.57 34.74 -18.48
CA ILE A 257 0.93 36.02 -18.14
C ILE A 257 2.03 37.08 -18.09
N HIS A 258 1.90 38.09 -18.93
CA HIS A 258 2.79 39.26 -18.95
C HIS A 258 2.00 40.50 -18.56
N VAL A 259 2.47 41.21 -17.53
CA VAL A 259 1.90 42.50 -17.14
C VAL A 259 2.66 43.60 -17.90
N SER A 260 1.95 44.42 -18.68
CA SER A 260 2.55 45.55 -19.37
C SER A 260 2.93 46.67 -18.38
N GLN A 261 3.96 47.44 -18.71
CA GLN A 261 4.45 48.55 -17.87
C GLN A 261 4.76 48.13 -16.43
N SER A 262 5.35 46.95 -16.24
CA SER A 262 5.47 46.29 -14.93
C SER A 262 6.73 46.61 -14.13
N ALA A 263 7.56 47.58 -14.54
CA ALA A 263 8.85 47.81 -13.88
C ALA A 263 8.70 48.11 -12.38
N GLU A 264 7.75 48.98 -12.02
CA GLU A 264 7.45 49.28 -10.63
C GLU A 264 6.90 48.05 -9.90
N LEU A 265 5.93 47.34 -10.49
CA LEU A 265 5.35 46.12 -9.91
C LEU A 265 6.44 45.08 -9.64
N TYR A 266 7.34 44.82 -10.60
CA TYR A 266 8.46 43.90 -10.43
C TYR A 266 9.33 44.26 -9.23
N ARG A 267 9.75 45.54 -9.12
CA ARG A 267 10.59 46.01 -8.02
C ARG A 267 9.88 45.90 -6.67
N ARG A 268 8.57 46.15 -6.64
CA ARG A 268 7.75 45.94 -5.44
C ARG A 268 7.71 44.47 -5.04
N ILE A 269 7.54 43.55 -5.99
CA ILE A 269 7.55 42.11 -5.73
C ILE A 269 8.90 41.66 -5.16
N GLU A 270 10.00 42.13 -5.75
CA GLU A 270 11.35 41.86 -5.25
C GLU A 270 11.54 42.40 -3.82
N GLY A 271 11.13 43.64 -3.56
CA GLY A 271 11.17 44.22 -2.22
C GLY A 271 10.30 43.47 -1.20
N TRP A 272 9.10 43.02 -1.60
CA TRP A 272 8.22 42.22 -0.74
C TRP A 272 8.85 40.87 -0.39
N TRP A 273 9.49 40.22 -1.35
CA TRP A 273 10.20 38.97 -1.08
C TRP A 273 11.32 39.17 -0.04
N TYR A 274 12.13 40.22 -0.18
CA TYR A 274 13.14 40.55 0.84
C TYR A 274 12.51 40.83 2.21
N GLY A 275 11.36 41.51 2.25
CA GLY A 275 10.60 41.70 3.48
C GLY A 275 10.16 40.39 4.13
N ILE A 276 9.73 39.39 3.34
CA ILE A 276 9.37 38.05 3.83
C ILE A 276 10.61 37.35 4.42
N VAL A 277 11.75 37.40 3.73
CA VAL A 277 13.02 36.80 4.21
C VAL A 277 13.41 37.40 5.56
N LEU A 278 13.45 38.73 5.68
CA LEU A 278 13.77 39.40 6.94
C LEU A 278 12.76 39.09 8.05
N GLY A 279 11.48 38.93 7.71
CA GLY A 279 10.44 38.55 8.67
C GLY A 279 10.60 37.13 9.20
N ALA A 280 11.02 36.19 8.33
CA ALA A 280 11.29 34.81 8.71
C ALA A 280 12.50 34.70 9.66
N GLU A 281 13.57 35.46 9.40
CA GLU A 281 14.78 35.47 10.26
C GLU A 281 14.53 36.06 11.65
N ARG A 282 13.64 37.05 11.78
CA ARG A 282 13.30 37.65 13.09
C ARG A 282 12.39 36.78 13.96
N SER A 283 11.76 35.77 13.36
CA SER A 283 10.82 34.87 14.04
C SER A 283 11.49 33.58 14.50
N ALA A 284 12.78 33.40 14.21
CA ALA A 284 13.64 32.29 14.63
C ALA A 284 14.52 32.70 15.81
#